data_AF-A0A426XS44-F1
#
_entry.id   AF-A0A426XS44-F1
#
_cell.length_a   1.000
_cell.length_b   1.000
_cell.length_c   1.000
_cell.angle_alpha   90.00
_cell.angle_beta   90.00
_cell.angle_gamma   90.00
#
_symmetry.space_group_name_H-M   'P 1'
#
loop_
_entity.id
_entity.type
_entity.pdbx_description
1 polymer ?
#
loop_
_entity_poly.entity_id
_entity_poly.type
_entity_poly.pdbx_seq_one_letter_code
_entity_poly.pdbx_strand_id
1 'polypeptide(L)'
;MQSVAYDRSSAPKDCRVSAWLESPDEDPSNNIKNIVMLTDFSYDLEKSNAQTFHVDVGDAGVINTVRLDFTSNHGSSALTCIYRFRVHGHEPSSPAAMGLQA
;
A
#
# COMPACT_ATOMS: atom_id res chain seq x y z
N MET A 1 23.05 12.78 0.55
CA MET A 1 22.30 11.62 0.01
C MET A 1 22.41 11.68 -1.50
N GLN A 2 22.88 10.61 -2.17
CA GLN A 2 22.98 10.60 -3.63
C GLN A 2 21.56 10.47 -4.22
N SER A 3 21.19 11.38 -5.11
CA SER A 3 19.84 11.41 -5.70
C SER A 3 19.64 10.17 -6.58
N VAL A 4 18.50 9.50 -6.43
CA VAL A 4 18.13 8.31 -7.23
C VAL A 4 17.70 8.65 -8.66
N ALA A 5 17.37 9.92 -8.91
CA ALA A 5 16.98 10.43 -10.21
C ALA A 5 17.48 11.88 -10.37
N TYR A 6 17.73 12.30 -11.60
CA TYR A 6 18.13 13.68 -11.91
C TYR A 6 16.98 14.67 -11.68
N ASP A 7 15.76 14.29 -12.10
CA ASP A 7 14.51 15.01 -11.80
C ASP A 7 13.60 14.11 -10.96
N ARG A 8 13.01 14.69 -9.91
CA ARG A 8 12.10 14.02 -8.97
C ARG A 8 10.69 14.63 -8.99
N SER A 9 10.42 15.56 -9.89
CA SER A 9 9.10 16.21 -10.06
C SER A 9 7.98 15.21 -10.38
N SER A 10 8.31 14.08 -11.01
CA SER A 10 7.37 13.01 -11.32
C SER A 10 7.17 11.99 -10.21
N ALA A 11 7.89 12.09 -9.08
CA ALA A 11 7.64 11.21 -7.95
C ALA A 11 6.20 11.42 -7.43
N PRO A 12 5.51 10.36 -6.97
CA PRO A 12 4.20 10.52 -6.36
C PRO A 12 4.33 11.40 -5.11
N LYS A 13 3.28 12.16 -4.80
CA LYS A 13 3.25 12.99 -3.59
C LYS A 13 2.14 12.53 -2.66
N ASP A 14 0.89 12.93 -2.92
CA ASP A 14 -0.24 12.59 -2.05
C ASP A 14 -0.79 11.23 -2.46
N CYS A 15 -0.66 10.26 -1.56
CA CYS A 15 -0.94 8.85 -1.78
C CYS A 15 -1.98 8.33 -0.78
N ARG A 16 -2.71 7.31 -1.22
CA ARG A 16 -3.71 6.60 -0.45
C ARG A 16 -3.56 5.11 -0.66
N VAL A 17 -3.65 4.35 0.42
CA VAL A 17 -3.58 2.89 0.37
C VAL A 17 -4.87 2.29 0.90
N SER A 18 -5.47 1.44 0.08
CA SER A 18 -6.65 0.65 0.42
C SER A 18 -6.39 -0.83 0.16
N ALA A 19 -7.18 -1.69 0.79
CA ALA A 19 -6.97 -3.13 0.74
C ALA A 19 -8.28 -3.90 0.92
N TRP A 20 -8.32 -5.13 0.41
CA TRP A 20 -9.44 -6.05 0.60
C TRP A 20 -8.98 -7.50 0.47
N LEU A 21 -9.81 -8.42 0.93
CA LEU A 21 -9.73 -9.83 0.57
C LEU A 21 -10.52 -10.05 -0.71
N GLU A 22 -9.84 -10.39 -1.78
CA GLU A 22 -10.44 -10.78 -3.06
C GLU A 22 -10.64 -12.29 -3.09
N SER A 23 -11.91 -12.71 -3.18
CA SER A 23 -12.28 -14.12 -3.33
C SER A 23 -12.48 -14.45 -4.83
N PRO A 24 -11.99 -15.59 -5.33
CA PRO A 24 -12.16 -15.97 -6.75
C PRO A 24 -13.62 -16.13 -7.19
N ASP A 25 -14.50 -16.45 -6.24
CA ASP A 25 -15.92 -16.77 -6.48
C ASP A 25 -16.85 -15.55 -6.31
N GLU A 26 -16.33 -14.41 -5.88
CA GLU A 26 -17.13 -13.20 -5.66
C GLU A 26 -17.15 -12.31 -6.90
N ASP A 27 -18.33 -11.78 -7.22
CA ASP A 27 -18.48 -10.78 -8.28
C ASP A 27 -17.60 -9.56 -7.95
N PRO A 28 -16.73 -9.09 -8.87
CA PRO A 28 -15.88 -7.91 -8.68
C PRO A 28 -16.63 -6.66 -8.21
N SER A 29 -17.94 -6.56 -8.52
CA SER A 29 -18.79 -5.46 -8.06
C SER A 29 -19.13 -5.52 -6.57
N ASN A 30 -19.12 -6.70 -5.95
CA ASN A 30 -19.30 -6.88 -4.50
C ASN A 30 -18.01 -6.58 -3.71
N ASN A 31 -16.83 -6.67 -4.33
CA ASN A 31 -15.54 -6.36 -3.69
C ASN A 31 -15.48 -4.92 -3.17
N ILE A 32 -16.24 -3.99 -3.76
CA ILE A 32 -16.32 -2.58 -3.32
C ILE A 32 -16.85 -2.46 -1.87
N LYS A 33 -17.68 -3.41 -1.41
CA LYS A 33 -18.25 -3.38 -0.05
C LYS A 33 -17.23 -3.72 1.05
N ASN A 34 -16.11 -4.35 0.68
CA ASN A 34 -15.12 -4.86 1.64
C ASN A 34 -13.78 -4.10 1.57
N ILE A 35 -13.74 -2.94 0.91
CA ILE A 35 -12.53 -2.11 0.83
C ILE A 35 -12.27 -1.45 2.19
N VAL A 36 -11.12 -1.76 2.76
CA VAL A 36 -10.59 -1.10 3.97
C VAL A 36 -9.62 -0.01 3.57
N MET A 37 -9.78 1.18 4.13
CA MET A 37 -8.81 2.26 4.01
C MET A 37 -7.69 2.05 5.03
N LEU A 38 -6.45 1.87 4.58
CA LEU A 38 -5.33 1.59 5.47
C LEU A 38 -4.61 2.86 5.92
N THR A 39 -4.33 3.78 4.99
CA THR A 39 -3.64 5.03 5.31
C THR A 39 -3.67 6.03 4.16
N ASP A 40 -3.52 7.31 4.50
CA ASP A 40 -3.13 8.39 3.61
C ASP A 40 -1.73 8.87 3.99
N PHE A 41 -0.85 9.07 3.00
CA PHE A 41 0.51 9.54 3.25
C PHE A 41 1.03 10.43 2.13
N SER A 42 2.05 11.24 2.44
CA SER A 42 2.79 12.01 1.44
C SER A 42 4.22 11.49 1.32
N TYR A 43 4.65 11.16 0.10
CA TYR A 43 6.04 10.86 -0.20
C TYR A 43 6.83 12.17 -0.31
N ASP A 44 7.85 12.33 0.54
CA ASP A 44 8.53 13.61 0.76
C ASP A 44 9.95 13.59 0.17
N LEU A 45 10.23 14.47 -0.79
CA LEU A 45 11.54 14.51 -1.47
C LEU A 45 12.70 14.94 -0.56
N GLU A 46 12.42 15.54 0.60
CA GLU A 46 13.45 15.94 1.57
C GLU A 46 13.82 14.81 2.52
N LYS A 47 13.05 13.71 2.53
CA LYS A 47 13.33 12.51 3.33
C LYS A 47 14.14 11.48 2.54
N SER A 48 14.35 10.31 3.16
CA SER A 48 15.01 9.16 2.53
C SER A 48 14.30 8.75 1.23
N ASN A 49 15.07 8.29 0.24
CA ASN A 49 14.54 7.80 -1.04
C ASN A 49 13.60 6.58 -0.85
N ALA A 50 13.84 5.78 0.18
CA ALA A 50 12.94 4.71 0.61
C ALA A 50 12.22 5.16 1.89
N GLN A 51 10.89 5.25 1.81
CA GLN A 51 10.03 5.69 2.91
C GLN A 51 9.05 4.58 3.25
N THR A 52 8.94 4.27 4.53
CA THR A 52 8.01 3.28 5.06
C THR A 52 6.99 4.01 5.92
N PHE A 53 5.72 3.71 5.68
CA PHE A 53 4.59 4.29 6.40
C PHE A 53 3.90 3.19 7.17
N HIS A 54 3.65 3.42 8.46
CA HIS A 54 2.86 2.49 9.26
C HIS A 54 1.38 2.61 8.90
N VAL A 55 0.70 1.47 8.89
CA VAL A 55 -0.72 1.36 8.60
C VAL A 55 -1.44 0.83 9.83
N ASP A 56 -2.67 1.31 10.06
CA ASP A 56 -3.58 0.69 11.01
C ASP A 56 -4.53 -0.20 10.22
N VAL A 57 -4.42 -1.51 10.48
CA VAL A 57 -5.24 -2.53 9.82
C VAL A 57 -6.51 -2.84 10.59
N GLY A 58 -6.68 -2.33 11.82
CA GLY A 58 -7.86 -2.62 12.67
C GLY A 58 -8.24 -4.11 12.63
N ASP A 59 -9.53 -4.37 12.37
CA ASP A 59 -10.10 -5.71 12.22
C ASP A 59 -10.15 -6.20 10.75
N ALA A 60 -9.32 -5.67 9.84
CA ALA A 60 -9.38 -5.98 8.41
C ALA A 60 -9.12 -7.46 8.05
N GLY A 61 -8.62 -8.26 9.01
CA GLY A 61 -8.36 -9.68 8.81
C GLY A 61 -7.26 -9.94 7.78
N VAL A 62 -7.41 -11.04 7.02
CA VAL A 62 -6.46 -11.41 5.97
C VAL A 62 -6.72 -10.59 4.72
N ILE A 63 -5.67 -10.04 4.12
CA ILE A 63 -5.70 -9.25 2.89
C ILE A 63 -4.82 -9.95 1.85
N ASN A 64 -5.30 -10.06 0.62
CA ASN A 64 -4.50 -10.51 -0.53
C ASN A 64 -4.39 -9.46 -1.63
N THR A 65 -5.21 -8.39 -1.59
CA THR A 65 -5.20 -7.33 -2.60
C THR A 65 -4.99 -5.97 -1.95
N VAL A 66 -4.02 -5.21 -2.48
CA VAL A 66 -3.67 -3.86 -2.03
C VAL A 66 -3.65 -2.91 -3.22
N ARG A 67 -4.27 -1.75 -3.05
CA ARG A 67 -4.33 -0.69 -4.04
C ARG A 67 -3.62 0.56 -3.53
N LEU A 68 -2.73 1.08 -4.36
CA LEU A 68 -2.08 2.37 -4.19
C LEU A 68 -2.70 3.36 -5.17
N ASP A 69 -3.37 4.38 -4.64
CA ASP A 69 -3.82 5.55 -5.39
C ASP A 69 -2.91 6.73 -5.09
N PHE A 70 -2.70 7.61 -6.06
CA PHE A 70 -2.02 8.89 -5.87
C PHE A 70 -2.80 9.98 -6.60
N THR A 71 -2.99 11.12 -5.94
CA THR A 71 -3.80 12.24 -6.45
C THR A 71 -2.93 13.40 -6.94
N SER A 72 -1.63 13.39 -6.62
CA SER A 72 -0.68 14.43 -7.00
C SER A 72 0.74 13.86 -7.16
N ASN A 73 1.62 14.67 -7.78
CA ASN A 73 3.06 14.46 -7.83
C ASN A 73 3.80 15.75 -7.43
N HIS A 74 5.13 15.75 -7.52
CA HIS A 74 5.99 16.88 -7.14
C HIS A 74 6.17 17.94 -8.25
N GLY A 75 5.24 18.04 -9.20
CA GLY A 75 5.17 19.13 -10.18
C GLY A 75 5.35 18.74 -11.65
N SER A 76 5.49 17.44 -11.95
CA SER A 76 5.47 16.96 -13.33
C SER A 76 4.07 17.08 -13.93
N SER A 77 3.94 17.78 -15.05
CA SER A 77 2.67 17.91 -15.78
C SER A 77 2.39 16.73 -16.73
N ALA A 78 3.40 15.93 -17.05
CA ALA A 78 3.31 14.89 -18.08
C ALA A 78 2.97 13.51 -17.50
N LEU A 79 3.56 13.15 -16.36
CA LEU A 79 3.50 11.80 -15.82
C LEU A 79 3.88 11.73 -14.33
N THR A 80 3.53 10.60 -13.71
CA THR A 80 3.99 10.20 -12.37
C THR A 80 4.75 8.88 -12.48
N CYS A 81 5.97 8.80 -11.93
CA CYS A 81 6.82 7.63 -11.96
C CYS A 81 6.83 6.89 -10.62
N ILE A 82 6.55 5.59 -10.64
CA ILE A 82 6.69 4.72 -9.47
C ILE A 82 7.90 3.81 -9.66
N TYR A 83 8.85 3.88 -8.73
CA TYR A 83 10.04 3.02 -8.76
C TYR A 83 9.77 1.67 -8.08
N ARG A 84 9.25 1.69 -6.84
CA ARG A 84 8.98 0.47 -6.09
C ARG A 84 7.96 0.70 -4.98
N PHE A 85 6.90 -0.09 -4.98
CA PHE A 85 5.95 -0.20 -3.87
C PHE A 85 6.20 -1.53 -3.15
N ARG A 86 6.24 -1.50 -1.81
CA ARG A 86 6.44 -2.69 -0.97
C ARG A 86 5.32 -2.75 0.05
N VAL A 87 4.76 -3.94 0.23
CA VAL A 87 3.79 -4.23 1.27
C VAL A 87 4.47 -5.16 2.28
N HIS A 88 4.31 -4.84 3.55
CA HIS A 88 4.83 -5.61 4.67
C HIS A 88 3.64 -6.10 5.51
N GLY A 89 3.74 -7.31 6.05
CA GLY A 89 2.71 -7.91 6.87
C GLY A 89 3.20 -9.18 7.55
N HIS A 90 2.29 -9.82 8.27
CA HIS A 90 2.53 -11.12 8.88
C HIS A 90 1.81 -12.20 8.08
N GLU A 91 2.41 -13.38 7.96
CA GLU A 91 1.69 -14.52 7.40
C GLU A 91 0.52 -14.89 8.33
N PRO A 92 -0.65 -15.26 7.77
CA PRO A 92 -1.74 -15.81 8.57
C PRO A 92 -1.22 -17.04 9.32
N SER A 93 -1.40 -17.08 10.65
CA SER A 93 -1.02 -18.26 11.42
C SER A 93 -1.75 -19.49 10.88
N SER A 94 -1.00 -20.48 10.41
CA SER A 94 -1.58 -21.78 10.04
C SER A 94 -2.34 -22.35 11.23
N PRO A 95 -3.56 -22.90 11.05
CA PRO A 95 -4.27 -23.59 12.13
C PRO A 95 -3.46 -24.69 12.81
N ALA A 96 -2.43 -25.24 12.13
CA ALA A 96 -1.52 -26.23 12.69
C ALA A 96 -0.62 -25.68 13.83
N ALA A 97 -0.36 -24.37 13.88
CA ALA A 97 0.45 -23.76 14.94
C ALA A 97 -0.33 -23.52 16.24
N MET A 98 -1.67 -23.50 16.19
CA MET A 98 -2.52 -23.37 17.38
C MET A 98 -2.79 -24.72 18.08
N GLY A 99 -2.35 -25.85 17.50
CA GLY A 99 -2.51 -27.19 18.07
C GLY A 99 -1.35 -27.68 18.93
N LEU A 100 -0.28 -26.90 19.10
CA LEU A 100 0.92 -27.31 19.86
C LEU A 100 1.06 -26.61 21.22
N GLN A 101 0.02 -25.91 21.67
CA GLN A 101 -0.10 -25.41 23.04
C GLN A 101 -1.32 -26.06 23.72
N ALA A 102 -1.17 -27.34 24.08
CA ALA A 102 -2.02 -28.05 25.01
C ALA A 102 -1.15 -28.95 25.90
#